data_AF-A0A1G9CJL4-F1
#
_entry.id   AF-A0A1G9CJL4-F1
#
_cell.length_a   1.000
_cell.length_b   1.000
_cell.length_c   1.000
_cell.angle_alpha   90.00
_cell.angle_beta   90.00
_cell.angle_gamma   90.00
#
_symmetry.space_group_name_H-M   'P 1'
#
loop_
_entity.id
_entity.type
_entity.pdbx_description
1 polymer ?
#
loop_
_entity_poly.entity_id
_entity_poly.type
_entity_poly.pdbx_seq_one_letter_code
_entity_poly.pdbx_strand_id
1 'polypeptide(L)'
;MHRQIREELGADSVIPVRTWQGRIRSGTYRQEMYANFDDERYRERNKVETAFSVLKRRFGEELKARKYWYQVKEIKIKVILHNLTKAVQTVVIVVVWKEFNRALKT
;
A
#
# COMPACT_ATOMS: atom_id res chain seq x y z
N MET A 1 0.36 -8.58 -18.27
CA MET A 1 0.60 -8.08 -16.89
C MET A 1 2.08 -7.87 -16.58
N HIS A 2 2.91 -8.87 -16.23
CA HIS A 2 4.34 -8.63 -15.89
C HIS A 2 5.11 -7.89 -16.99
N ARG A 3 4.85 -8.25 -18.25
CA ARG A 3 5.37 -7.57 -19.43
C ARG A 3 5.09 -6.07 -19.40
N GLN A 4 3.84 -5.68 -19.22
CA GLN A 4 3.43 -4.26 -19.19
C GLN A 4 4.04 -3.53 -18.00
N ILE A 5 4.08 -4.17 -16.82
CA ILE A 5 4.68 -3.57 -15.61
C ILE A 5 6.16 -3.25 -15.83
N ARG A 6 6.92 -4.17 -16.43
CA ARG A 6 8.36 -4.01 -16.63
C ARG A 6 8.72 -3.22 -17.87
N GLU A 7 8.06 -3.46 -18.99
CA GLU A 7 8.38 -2.86 -20.30
C GLU A 7 7.70 -1.50 -20.51
N GLU A 8 6.45 -1.31 -20.06
CA GLU A 8 5.70 -0.06 -20.29
C GLU A 8 5.80 0.89 -19.10
N LEU A 9 5.65 0.37 -17.87
CA LEU A 9 5.66 1.19 -16.66
C LEU A 9 7.06 1.36 -16.05
N GLY A 10 8.06 0.62 -16.53
CA GLY A 10 9.44 0.66 -16.02
C GLY A 10 9.56 0.26 -14.55
N ALA A 11 8.62 -0.55 -14.05
CA ALA A 11 8.54 -0.93 -12.65
C ALA A 11 8.84 -2.42 -12.45
N ASP A 12 9.34 -2.78 -11.27
CA ASP A 12 9.51 -4.18 -10.91
C ASP A 12 8.21 -4.80 -10.38
N SER A 13 7.92 -6.01 -10.85
CA SER A 13 6.94 -6.88 -10.22
C SER A 13 7.60 -7.83 -9.24
N VAL A 14 7.34 -7.65 -7.94
CA VAL A 14 7.80 -8.53 -6.85
C VAL A 14 6.59 -9.31 -6.31
N ILE A 15 6.39 -10.52 -6.83
CA ILE A 15 5.26 -11.38 -6.49
C ILE A 15 5.79 -12.80 -6.32
N PRO A 16 5.52 -13.49 -5.20
CA PRO A 16 5.97 -14.86 -5.01
C PRO A 16 5.31 -15.77 -6.04
N VAL A 17 6.15 -16.57 -6.71
CA VAL A 17 5.68 -17.49 -7.74
C VAL A 17 5.20 -18.78 -7.06
N ARG A 18 3.95 -19.17 -7.34
CA ARG A 18 3.39 -20.41 -6.82
C ARG A 18 3.98 -21.62 -7.54
N THR A 19 4.52 -22.56 -6.78
CA THR A 19 4.97 -23.86 -7.27
C THR A 19 3.86 -24.89 -7.10
N TRP A 20 3.62 -25.71 -8.12
CA TRP A 20 2.75 -26.89 -8.02
C TRP A 20 3.60 -28.15 -8.13
N GLN A 21 3.57 -29.02 -7.11
CA GLN A 21 4.42 -30.23 -7.08
C GLN A 21 5.91 -29.93 -7.33
N GLY A 22 6.41 -28.82 -6.77
CA GLY A 22 7.80 -28.38 -6.98
C GLY A 22 8.11 -27.80 -8.37
N ARG A 23 7.13 -27.70 -9.27
CA ARG A 23 7.31 -27.13 -10.61
C ARG A 23 6.72 -25.73 -10.73
N ILE A 24 7.43 -24.88 -11.45
CA ILE A 24 7.01 -23.53 -11.78
C ILE A 24 6.41 -23.55 -13.18
N ARG A 25 5.27 -22.86 -13.37
CA ARG A 25 4.69 -22.66 -14.70
C ARG A 25 5.64 -21.83 -15.59
N SER A 26 5.68 -22.16 -16.87
CA SER A 26 6.53 -21.47 -17.85
C SER A 26 6.23 -19.96 -17.96
N GLY A 27 7.26 -19.22 -18.39
CA GLY A 27 7.23 -17.79 -18.64
C GLY A 27 8.47 -17.09 -18.11
N THR A 28 9.16 -16.33 -18.98
CA THR A 28 10.44 -15.65 -18.68
C THR A 28 10.38 -14.88 -17.37
N TYR A 29 9.42 -13.98 -17.23
CA TYR A 29 9.24 -13.18 -16.01
C TYR A 29 8.92 -14.00 -14.75
N ARG A 30 8.24 -15.15 -14.88
CA ARG A 30 7.96 -16.02 -13.71
C ARG A 30 9.24 -16.73 -13.26
N GLN A 31 10.07 -17.19 -14.20
CA GLN A 31 11.35 -17.81 -13.88
C GLN A 31 12.30 -16.81 -13.24
N GLU A 32 12.38 -15.59 -13.80
CA GLU A 32 13.18 -14.50 -13.21
C GLU A 32 12.72 -14.13 -11.79
N MET A 33 11.40 -13.99 -11.57
CA MET A 33 10.86 -13.68 -10.25
C MET A 33 11.02 -14.81 -9.24
N TYR A 34 11.07 -16.07 -9.68
CA TYR A 34 11.34 -17.20 -8.79
C TYR A 34 12.82 -17.25 -8.41
N ALA A 35 13.71 -17.09 -9.39
CA ALA A 35 15.15 -17.14 -9.18
C ALA A 35 15.67 -15.96 -8.34
N ASN A 36 15.10 -14.77 -8.55
CA ASN A 36 15.54 -13.52 -7.91
C ASN A 36 14.46 -12.94 -6.98
N PHE A 37 13.75 -13.79 -6.24
CA PHE A 37 12.71 -13.32 -5.33
C PHE A 37 13.31 -12.60 -4.13
N ASP A 38 12.95 -11.33 -3.96
CA ASP A 38 13.32 -10.52 -2.80
C ASP A 38 12.20 -10.57 -1.75
N ASP A 39 12.38 -11.43 -0.74
CA ASP A 39 11.41 -11.61 0.34
C ASP A 39 11.32 -10.37 1.26
N GLU A 40 12.42 -9.67 1.51
CA GLU A 40 12.42 -8.46 2.34
C GLU A 40 11.60 -7.35 1.68
N ARG A 41 11.85 -7.08 0.40
CA ARG A 41 11.06 -6.12 -0.38
C ARG A 41 9.60 -6.55 -0.48
N TYR A 42 9.32 -7.84 -0.59
CA TYR A 42 7.94 -8.33 -0.62
C TYR A 42 7.20 -8.09 0.70
N ARG A 43 7.86 -8.25 1.86
CA ARG A 43 7.26 -8.02 3.20
C ARG A 43 6.75 -6.59 3.38
N GLU A 44 7.32 -5.62 2.69
CA GLU A 44 6.88 -4.22 2.75
C GLU A 44 5.44 -4.01 2.24
N ARG A 45 4.93 -4.93 1.41
CA ARG A 45 3.53 -4.93 0.93
C ARG A 45 2.52 -4.86 2.07
N ASN A 46 2.82 -5.50 3.21
CA ASN A 46 1.94 -5.51 4.38
C ASN A 46 1.64 -4.08 4.90
N LYS A 47 2.59 -3.14 4.75
CA LYS A 47 2.42 -1.73 5.14
C LYS A 47 1.31 -1.08 4.29
N VAL A 48 1.37 -1.28 2.98
CA VAL A 48 0.40 -0.74 2.01
C VAL A 48 -0.98 -1.37 2.22
N GLU A 49 -1.05 -2.69 2.39
CA GLU A 49 -2.32 -3.37 2.69
C GLU A 49 -2.96 -2.88 3.98
N THR A 50 -2.16 -2.67 5.02
CA THR A 50 -2.63 -2.11 6.28
C THR A 50 -3.19 -0.72 6.08
N ALA A 51 -2.48 0.16 5.36
CA ALA A 51 -2.95 1.51 5.05
C ALA A 51 -4.30 1.49 4.31
N PHE A 52 -4.44 0.66 3.27
CA PHE A 52 -5.70 0.51 2.54
C PHE A 52 -6.81 -0.10 3.41
N SER A 53 -6.50 -1.07 4.27
CA SER A 53 -7.47 -1.68 5.17
C SER A 53 -8.01 -0.64 6.16
N VAL A 54 -7.14 0.17 6.77
CA VAL A 54 -7.54 1.27 7.66
C VAL A 54 -8.38 2.31 6.91
N LEU A 55 -7.99 2.67 5.68
CA LEU A 55 -8.76 3.58 4.85
C LEU A 55 -10.18 3.06 4.60
N LYS A 56 -10.32 1.80 4.16
CA LYS A 56 -11.63 1.19 3.88
C LYS A 56 -12.49 1.05 5.12
N ARG A 57 -11.93 0.62 6.26
CA ARG A 57 -12.68 0.55 7.53
C ARG A 57 -13.22 1.91 7.98
N ARG A 58 -12.45 2.98 7.74
CA ARG A 58 -12.81 4.33 8.17
C ARG A 58 -13.80 5.03 7.24
N PHE A 59 -13.62 4.90 5.93
CA PHE A 59 -14.38 5.64 4.92
C PHE A 59 -15.35 4.78 4.10
N GLY A 60 -15.52 3.51 4.49
CA GLY A 60 -16.29 2.52 3.76
C GLY A 60 -15.55 1.98 2.54
N GLU A 61 -15.75 0.70 2.26
CA GLU A 61 -15.23 0.02 1.07
C GLU A 61 -16.01 0.38 -0.20
N GLU A 62 -17.30 0.69 -0.06
CA GLU A 62 -18.19 0.98 -1.18
C GLU A 62 -17.95 2.37 -1.78
N LEU A 63 -18.13 2.45 -3.10
CA LEU A 63 -18.16 3.71 -3.84
C LEU A 63 -19.61 4.02 -4.20
N LYS A 64 -20.10 5.20 -3.78
CA LYS A 64 -21.49 5.60 -4.05
C LYS A 64 -21.67 6.08 -5.49
N ALA A 65 -20.60 6.56 -6.14
CA ALA A 65 -20.65 7.05 -7.50
C ALA A 65 -20.93 5.92 -8.53
N ARG A 66 -21.85 6.17 -9.47
CA ARG A 66 -22.16 5.24 -10.58
C ARG A 66 -21.29 5.45 -11.83
N LYS A 67 -20.85 6.69 -12.09
CA LYS A 67 -20.00 7.01 -13.25
C LYS A 67 -18.53 6.80 -12.89
N TYR A 68 -17.77 6.14 -13.77
CA TYR A 68 -16.34 5.84 -13.59
C TYR A 68 -15.51 7.07 -13.16
N TRP A 69 -15.65 8.19 -13.87
CA TRP A 69 -14.94 9.44 -13.53
C TRP A 69 -15.23 9.94 -12.11
N TYR A 70 -16.45 9.73 -11.61
CA TYR A 70 -16.83 10.11 -10.25
C TYR A 70 -16.35 9.09 -9.21
N GLN A 71 -16.30 7.80 -9.54
CA GLN A 71 -15.67 6.79 -8.68
C GLN A 71 -14.19 7.11 -8.46
N VAL A 72 -13.47 7.49 -9.52
CA VAL A 72 -12.06 7.91 -9.41
C VAL A 72 -11.92 9.15 -8.51
N LYS A 73 -12.80 10.15 -8.65
CA LYS A 73 -12.80 11.33 -7.76
C LYS A 73 -13.10 10.95 -6.31
N GLU A 74 -14.07 10.06 -6.08
CA GLU A 74 -14.42 9.59 -4.74
C GLU A 74 -13.25 8.89 -4.06
N ILE A 75 -12.56 7.98 -4.77
CA ILE A 75 -11.34 7.31 -4.26
C ILE A 75 -10.27 8.35 -3.91
N LYS A 76 -9.99 9.31 -4.80
CA LYS A 76 -9.00 10.37 -4.57
C LYS A 76 -9.32 11.17 -3.31
N ILE A 77 -10.59 11.57 -3.14
CA ILE A 77 -11.04 12.33 -1.97
C ILE A 77 -10.87 11.50 -0.68
N LYS A 78 -11.25 10.21 -0.69
CA LYS A 78 -11.05 9.32 0.47
C LYS A 78 -9.58 9.22 0.88
N VAL A 79 -8.67 9.11 -0.10
CA VAL A 79 -7.22 9.06 0.16
C VAL A 79 -6.70 10.39 0.71
N ILE A 80 -7.08 11.52 0.11
CA ILE A 80 -6.66 12.85 0.59
C ILE A 80 -7.13 13.07 2.02
N LEU A 81 -8.40 12.77 2.32
CA LEU A 81 -8.97 12.92 3.66
C LEU A 81 -8.30 12.00 4.69
N HIS A 82 -7.97 10.77 4.30
CA HIS A 82 -7.19 9.85 5.14
C HIS A 82 -5.84 10.46 5.52
N ASN A 83 -5.10 10.96 4.53
CA ASN A 83 -3.78 11.54 4.72
C ASN A 83 -3.82 12.81 5.58
N LEU A 84 -4.78 13.70 5.33
CA LEU A 84 -5.00 14.89 6.16
C LEU A 84 -5.27 14.51 7.61
N THR A 85 -6.09 13.49 7.85
CA THR A 85 -6.36 13.09 9.23
C THR A 85 -5.11 12.51 9.90
N LYS A 86 -4.29 11.76 9.17
CA LYS A 86 -3.03 11.23 9.71
C LYS A 86 -2.05 12.35 10.03
N ALA A 87 -1.95 13.37 9.18
CA ALA A 87 -1.13 14.55 9.43
C ALA A 87 -1.54 15.26 10.73
N VAL A 88 -2.84 15.52 10.92
CA VAL A 88 -3.37 16.14 12.15
C VAL A 88 -3.09 15.26 13.37
N GLN A 89 -3.32 13.95 13.28
CA GLN A 89 -3.01 13.00 14.36
C GLN A 89 -1.53 13.06 14.76
N THR A 90 -0.63 13.08 13.77
CA THR A 90 0.81 13.19 14.03
C THR A 90 1.16 14.49 14.74
N VAL A 91 0.61 15.64 14.30
CA VAL A 91 0.85 16.92 14.96
C VAL A 91 0.40 16.90 16.42
N VAL A 92 -0.81 16.38 16.70
CA VAL A 92 -1.33 16.27 18.07
C VAL A 92 -0.43 15.38 18.94
N ILE A 93 -0.01 14.22 18.44
CA ILE A 93 0.88 13.31 19.17
C ILE A 93 2.21 14.01 19.52
N VAL A 94 2.80 14.72 18.56
CA VAL A 94 4.07 15.44 18.78
C VAL A 94 3.91 16.54 19.83
N VAL A 95 2.81 17.30 19.80
CA VAL A 95 2.53 18.34 20.80
C VAL A 95 2.37 17.73 22.19
N VAL A 96 1.54 16.70 22.33
CA VAL A 96 1.31 16.01 23.61
C VAL A 96 2.62 15.42 24.16
N TRP A 97 3.42 14.79 23.31
CA TRP A 97 4.71 14.22 23.71
C TRP A 97 5.70 15.29 24.17
N LYS A 98 5.74 16.45 23.49
CA LYS A 98 6.58 17.58 23.89
C LYS A 98 6.18 18.14 25.26
N GLU A 99 4.89 18.39 25.48
CA GLU A 99 4.40 18.93 26.76
C GLU A 99 4.60 17.93 27.90
N PHE A 100 4.37 16.64 27.67
CA PHE A 100 4.64 15.59 28.65
C PHE A 100 6.12 15.57 29.06
N ASN A 101 7.04 15.58 28.09
CA ASN A 101 8.47 15.61 28.39
C ASN A 101 8.94 16.91 29.06
N ARG A 102 8.25 18.03 28.82
CA ARG A 102 8.51 19.28 29.52
C ARG A 102 8.13 19.16 31.00
N ALA A 103 6.97 18.59 31.29
CA ALA A 103 6.50 18.38 32.66
C ALA A 103 7.39 17.42 33.47
N LEU A 104 8.01 16.42 32.83
CA LEU A 104 8.97 15.51 33.50
C LEU A 104 10.33 16.16 33.84
N LYS A 105 10.65 17.32 33.23
CA LYS A 105 11.92 18.02 33.44
C LYS A 105 11.84 19.15 34.49
N THR A 106 10.63 19.48 34.94
CA THR A 106 10.34 20.38 36.07
C THR A 106 10.16 19.58 37.34
#